data_AF-A0A9P1HJF4-F1
#
_entry.id   AF-A0A9P1HJF4-F1
#
_cell.length_a   1.000
_cell.length_b   1.000
_cell.length_c   1.000
_cell.angle_alpha   90.00
_cell.angle_beta   90.00
_cell.angle_gamma   90.00
#
_symmetry.space_group_name_H-M   'P 1'
#
loop_
_entity.id
_entity.type
_entity.pdbx_description
1 polymer ?
#
loop_
_entity_poly.entity_id
_entity_poly.type
_entity_poly.pdbx_seq_one_letter_code
_entity_poly.pdbx_strand_id
1 'polypeptide(L)'
;MKKELIRRSLESFVQNLNESQSWRFNDALKNELTNILENGSIYLCVVELMKDQQKAERTLYEDRTRMLVNFQGDPELEQKLLNCDSKIVEAVDELVERQQAVLRGKNVPSFRVTKNTHEIQLQMLIIEFILQLDCFP
;
A
#
# COMPACT_ATOMS: atom_id res chain seq x y z
N MET A 1 6.70 -23.99 12.27
CA MET A 1 6.26 -24.24 10.87
C MET A 1 5.96 -22.94 10.11
N LYS A 2 5.09 -22.05 10.61
CA LYS A 2 4.70 -20.83 9.88
C LYS A 2 5.86 -19.88 9.52
N LYS A 3 6.77 -19.64 10.47
CA LYS A 3 7.98 -18.84 10.28
C LYS A 3 8.90 -19.34 9.15
N GLU A 4 9.04 -20.66 9.01
CA GLU A 4 9.82 -21.28 7.94
C GLU A 4 9.15 -21.06 6.57
N LEU A 5 7.82 -21.18 6.50
CA LEU A 5 7.06 -20.90 5.28
C LEU A 5 7.22 -19.43 4.86
N ILE A 6 7.03 -18.49 5.79
CA ILE A 6 7.21 -17.04 5.54
C ILE A 6 8.61 -16.78 4.99
N ARG A 7 9.66 -17.36 5.61
CA ARG A 7 11.03 -17.19 5.14
C ARG A 7 11.25 -17.75 3.74
N ARG A 8 10.72 -18.94 3.42
CA ARG A 8 10.81 -19.51 2.06
C ARG A 8 10.08 -18.66 1.03
N SER A 9 8.87 -18.18 1.36
CA SER A 9 8.11 -17.28 0.50
C SER A 9 8.86 -15.96 0.29
N LEU A 10 9.53 -15.43 1.32
CA LEU A 10 10.33 -14.22 1.22
C LEU A 10 11.57 -14.41 0.33
N GLU A 11 12.27 -15.53 0.46
CA GLU A 11 13.40 -15.83 -0.42
C GLU A 11 12.95 -15.98 -1.88
N SER A 12 11.84 -16.70 -2.12
CA SER A 12 11.24 -16.83 -3.45
C SER A 12 10.83 -15.48 -4.03
N PHE A 13 10.19 -14.62 -3.22
CA PHE A 13 9.82 -13.27 -3.61
C PHE A 13 11.05 -12.45 -4.04
N VAL A 14 12.10 -12.42 -3.21
CA VAL A 14 13.33 -11.65 -3.45
C VAL A 14 14.09 -12.15 -4.68
N GLN A 15 14.04 -13.45 -4.98
CA GLN A 15 14.64 -14.04 -6.19
C GLN A 15 13.95 -13.59 -7.49
N ASN A 16 12.68 -13.20 -7.42
CA ASN A 16 11.93 -12.70 -8.58
C ASN A 16 12.06 -11.19 -8.79
N LEU A 17 12.71 -10.48 -7.85
CA LEU A 17 12.99 -9.04 -7.97
C LEU A 17 14.21 -8.78 -8.86
N ASN A 18 14.27 -7.59 -9.45
CA ASN A 18 15.49 -7.17 -10.13
C ASN A 18 16.64 -6.90 -9.12
N GLU A 19 17.88 -6.83 -9.59
CA GLU A 19 19.06 -6.65 -8.71
C GLU A 19 18.92 -5.42 -7.81
N SER A 20 18.45 -4.30 -8.37
CA SER A 20 18.28 -3.02 -7.66
C SER A 20 17.19 -3.05 -6.57
N GLN A 21 16.30 -4.02 -6.62
CA GLN A 21 15.25 -4.22 -5.62
C GLN A 21 15.69 -5.28 -4.60
N SER A 22 16.29 -6.37 -5.09
CA SER A 22 16.75 -7.49 -4.29
C SER A 22 17.77 -7.08 -3.21
N TRP A 23 18.75 -6.21 -3.54
CA TRP A 23 19.75 -5.76 -2.57
C TRP A 23 19.16 -5.03 -1.34
N ARG A 24 17.96 -4.47 -1.50
CA ARG A 24 17.27 -3.73 -0.43
C ARG A 24 16.71 -4.68 0.64
N PHE A 25 16.53 -5.96 0.30
CA PHE A 25 16.14 -7.03 1.20
C PHE A 25 17.36 -7.73 1.79
N ASN A 26 18.14 -7.01 2.59
CA ASN A 26 19.26 -7.61 3.32
C ASN A 26 18.77 -8.58 4.42
N ASP A 27 19.68 -9.39 4.97
CA ASP A 27 19.35 -10.41 5.97
C ASP A 27 18.68 -9.83 7.23
N ALA A 28 19.06 -8.61 7.64
CA ALA A 28 18.45 -7.94 8.77
C ALA A 28 16.95 -7.68 8.51
N LEU A 29 16.63 -7.06 7.38
CA LEU A 29 15.25 -6.79 6.98
C LEU A 29 14.45 -8.09 6.81
N LYS A 30 15.04 -9.12 6.18
CA LYS A 30 14.37 -10.41 6.01
C LYS A 30 14.02 -11.07 7.33
N ASN A 31 14.93 -11.02 8.30
CA ASN A 31 14.72 -11.57 9.64
C ASN A 31 13.64 -10.78 10.41
N GLU A 32 13.67 -9.45 10.36
CA GLU A 32 12.65 -8.60 10.98
C GLU A 32 11.26 -8.84 10.41
N LEU A 33 11.13 -8.90 9.08
CA LEU A 33 9.87 -9.23 8.40
C LEU A 33 9.36 -10.61 8.80
N THR A 34 10.23 -11.62 8.77
CA THR A 34 9.87 -12.99 9.17
C THR A 34 9.36 -13.06 10.61
N ASN A 35 9.96 -12.29 11.52
CA ASN A 35 9.54 -12.24 12.92
C ASN A 35 8.19 -11.55 13.09
N ILE A 36 8.00 -10.37 12.48
CA ILE A 36 6.80 -9.56 12.73
C ILE A 36 5.55 -10.17 12.09
N LEU A 37 5.72 -10.93 11.00
CA LEU A 37 4.62 -11.60 10.30
C LEU A 37 4.18 -12.89 10.99
N GLU A 38 4.95 -13.45 11.92
CA GLU A 38 4.74 -14.79 12.48
C GLU A 38 3.33 -14.99 13.09
N ASN A 39 2.79 -13.96 13.74
CA ASN A 39 1.47 -14.03 14.39
C ASN A 39 0.28 -13.68 13.46
N GLY A 40 0.53 -13.21 12.24
CA GLY A 40 -0.49 -12.85 11.26
C GLY A 40 -1.24 -11.53 11.49
N SER A 41 -1.00 -10.83 12.59
CA SER A 41 -1.67 -9.54 12.87
C SER A 41 -1.32 -8.46 11.85
N ILE A 42 -0.07 -8.47 11.36
CA ILE A 42 0.38 -7.54 10.32
C ILE A 42 -0.27 -7.87 8.98
N TYR A 43 -0.39 -9.15 8.63
CA TYR A 43 -1.09 -9.57 7.42
C TYR A 43 -2.56 -9.09 7.43
N LEU A 44 -3.29 -9.36 8.53
CA LEU A 44 -4.68 -8.91 8.68
C LEU A 44 -4.80 -7.38 8.59
N CYS A 45 -3.87 -6.65 9.22
CA CYS A 45 -3.84 -5.20 9.12
C CYS A 45 -3.64 -4.72 7.67
N VAL A 46 -2.73 -5.33 6.92
CA VAL A 46 -2.51 -4.96 5.51
C VAL A 46 -3.76 -5.26 4.68
N VAL A 47 -4.42 -6.40 4.88
CA VAL A 47 -5.69 -6.74 4.22
C VAL A 47 -6.79 -5.72 4.54
N GLU A 48 -6.92 -5.30 5.79
CA GLU A 48 -7.88 -4.26 6.21
C GLU A 48 -7.57 -2.91 5.53
N LEU A 49 -6.30 -2.49 5.52
CA LEU A 49 -5.88 -1.25 4.84
C LEU A 49 -6.17 -1.29 3.33
N MET A 50 -6.04 -2.44 2.67
CA MET A 50 -6.39 -2.60 1.25
C MET A 50 -7.90 -2.51 1.00
N LYS A 51 -8.71 -3.06 1.90
CA LYS A 51 -10.18 -2.92 1.82
C LYS A 51 -10.60 -1.46 2.01
N ASP A 52 -10.00 -0.77 2.97
CA ASP A 52 -10.26 0.65 3.21
C ASP A 52 -9.84 1.51 2.02
N GLN A 53 -8.69 1.23 1.41
CA GLN A 53 -8.24 1.87 0.19
C GLN A 53 -9.22 1.64 -0.97
N GLN A 54 -9.59 0.39 -1.23
CA GLN A 54 -10.52 0.07 -2.32
C GLN A 54 -11.87 0.77 -2.14
N LYS A 55 -12.36 0.87 -0.91
CA LYS A 55 -13.60 1.59 -0.60
C LYS A 55 -13.45 3.08 -0.85
N ALA A 56 -12.36 3.70 -0.40
CA ALA A 56 -12.09 5.12 -0.61
C ALA A 56 -11.98 5.47 -2.11
N GLU A 57 -11.20 4.71 -2.86
CA GLU A 57 -11.03 4.89 -4.32
C GLU A 57 -12.36 4.75 -5.06
N ARG A 58 -13.19 3.76 -4.69
CA ARG A 58 -14.52 3.58 -5.26
C ARG A 58 -15.39 4.82 -5.03
N THR A 59 -15.42 5.34 -3.80
CA THR A 59 -16.19 6.54 -3.49
C THR A 59 -15.72 7.76 -4.28
N LEU A 60 -14.40 7.99 -4.38
CA LEU A 60 -13.83 9.08 -5.16
C LEU A 60 -14.20 8.98 -6.64
N TYR A 61 -14.14 7.77 -7.22
CA TYR A 61 -14.54 7.53 -8.61
C TYR A 61 -16.04 7.76 -8.84
N GLU A 62 -16.89 7.26 -7.93
CA GLU A 62 -18.34 7.44 -8.00
C GLU A 62 -18.73 8.92 -7.89
N ASP A 63 -18.10 9.68 -6.99
CA ASP A 63 -18.34 11.11 -6.81
C ASP A 63 -17.93 11.91 -8.05
N ARG A 64 -16.76 11.61 -8.64
CA ARG A 64 -16.32 12.20 -9.90
C ARG A 64 -17.30 11.91 -11.04
N THR A 65 -17.74 10.67 -11.15
CA THR A 65 -18.70 10.25 -12.18
C THR A 65 -20.04 10.95 -12.01
N ARG A 66 -20.51 11.11 -10.76
CA ARG A 66 -21.74 11.85 -10.45
C ARG A 66 -21.63 13.32 -10.84
N MET A 67 -20.48 13.96 -10.61
CA MET A 67 -20.25 15.34 -11.06
C MET A 67 -20.34 15.47 -12.59
N LEU A 68 -19.72 14.55 -13.34
CA LEU A 68 -19.79 14.55 -14.80
C LEU A 68 -21.24 14.51 -15.32
N VAL A 69 -22.06 13.65 -14.73
CA VAL A 69 -23.47 13.48 -15.13
C VAL A 69 -24.29 14.71 -14.72
N ASN A 70 -24.14 15.20 -13.49
CA ASN A 70 -24.99 16.26 -12.95
C ASN A 70 -24.72 17.64 -13.53
N PHE A 71 -23.49 17.92 -13.97
CA PHE A 71 -23.07 19.22 -14.51
C PHE A 71 -22.84 19.17 -16.02
N GLN A 72 -23.43 18.19 -16.72
CA GLN A 72 -23.34 18.11 -18.17
C GLN A 72 -23.95 19.36 -18.83
N GLY A 73 -23.18 20.02 -19.70
CA GLY A 73 -23.57 21.27 -20.36
C GLY A 73 -23.34 22.53 -19.53
N ASP A 74 -22.81 22.41 -18.31
CA ASP A 74 -22.34 23.55 -17.53
C ASP A 74 -21.06 24.12 -18.17
N PRO A 75 -21.01 25.42 -18.52
CA PRO A 75 -19.82 26.03 -19.11
C PRO A 75 -18.59 26.00 -18.17
N GLU A 76 -18.79 25.82 -16.86
CA GLU A 76 -17.73 25.68 -15.86
C GLU A 76 -17.38 24.22 -15.52
N LEU A 77 -17.97 23.24 -16.21
CA LEU A 77 -17.77 21.81 -15.92
C LEU A 77 -16.30 21.43 -15.87
N GLU A 78 -15.50 21.89 -16.83
CA GLU A 78 -14.07 21.58 -16.91
C GLU A 78 -13.30 22.03 -15.67
N GLN A 79 -13.55 23.26 -15.21
CA GLN A 79 -12.92 23.79 -14.00
C GLN A 79 -13.39 23.03 -12.75
N LYS A 80 -14.66 22.64 -12.68
CA LYS A 80 -15.22 21.83 -11.58
C LYS A 80 -14.60 20.44 -11.53
N LEU A 81 -14.36 19.81 -12.69
CA LEU A 81 -13.66 18.53 -12.77
C LEU A 81 -12.20 18.65 -12.36
N LEU A 82 -11.49 19.69 -12.81
CA LEU A 82 -10.10 19.91 -12.41
C LEU A 82 -9.96 20.10 -10.90
N ASN A 83 -10.89 20.83 -10.28
CA ASN A 83 -10.94 21.01 -8.83
C ASN A 83 -11.27 19.69 -8.11
N CYS A 84 -12.12 18.85 -8.69
CA CYS A 84 -12.41 17.51 -8.17
C CYS A 84 -11.18 16.60 -8.26
N ASP A 85 -10.52 16.56 -9.42
CA ASP A 85 -9.32 15.75 -9.67
C ASP A 85 -8.18 16.16 -8.72
N SER A 86 -8.02 17.45 -8.43
CA SER A 86 -7.04 17.94 -7.44
C SER A 86 -7.35 17.40 -6.03
N LYS A 87 -8.62 17.43 -5.61
CA LYS A 87 -9.04 16.86 -4.31
C LYS A 87 -8.88 15.34 -4.25
N ILE A 88 -9.04 14.65 -5.37
CA ILE A 88 -8.80 13.20 -5.45
C ILE A 88 -7.32 12.91 -5.18
N VAL A 89 -6.40 13.67 -5.80
CA VAL A 89 -4.96 13.51 -5.54
C VAL A 89 -4.63 13.77 -4.08
N GLU A 90 -5.17 14.84 -3.48
CA GLU A 90 -4.99 15.13 -2.05
C GLU A 90 -5.51 13.99 -1.15
N ALA A 91 -6.69 13.45 -1.45
CA ALA A 91 -7.27 12.34 -0.68
C ALA A 91 -6.45 11.04 -0.80
N VAL A 92 -5.85 10.80 -1.98
CA VAL A 92 -4.96 9.64 -2.20
C VAL A 92 -3.65 9.83 -1.43
N ASP A 93 -3.07 11.03 -1.42
CA ASP A 93 -1.88 11.33 -0.62
C ASP A 93 -2.13 11.12 0.88
N GLU A 94 -3.26 11.63 1.40
CA GLU A 94 -3.65 11.42 2.80
C GLU A 94 -3.85 9.93 3.14
N LEU A 95 -4.37 9.15 2.20
CA LEU A 95 -4.55 7.71 2.38
C LEU A 95 -3.20 7.00 2.48
N VAL A 96 -2.24 7.32 1.61
CA VAL A 96 -0.89 6.76 1.65
C VAL A 96 -0.19 7.13 2.96
N GLU A 97 -0.24 8.40 3.37
CA GLU A 97 0.36 8.85 4.64
C GLU A 97 -0.24 8.11 5.84
N ARG A 98 -1.56 7.88 5.84
CA ARG A 98 -2.26 7.11 6.88
C ARG A 98 -1.80 5.65 6.91
N GLN A 99 -1.72 4.98 5.77
CA GLN A 99 -1.24 3.59 5.68
C GLN A 99 0.21 3.48 6.19
N GLN A 100 1.08 4.40 5.77
CA GLN A 100 2.46 4.49 6.27
C GLN A 100 2.50 4.69 7.78
N ALA A 101 1.66 5.57 8.34
CA ALA A 101 1.58 5.82 9.77
C ALA A 101 1.10 4.60 10.57
N VAL A 102 0.08 3.89 10.07
CA VAL A 102 -0.44 2.66 10.70
C VAL A 102 0.63 1.57 10.74
N LEU A 103 1.29 1.30 9.60
CA LEU A 103 2.32 0.25 9.51
C LEU A 103 3.58 0.61 10.30
N ARG A 104 3.96 1.90 10.32
CA ARG A 104 5.00 2.41 11.23
C ARG A 104 4.62 2.18 12.70
N GLY A 105 3.39 2.50 13.09
CA GLY A 105 2.89 2.31 14.45
C GLY A 105 2.84 0.85 14.88
N LYS A 106 2.75 -0.08 13.93
CA LYS A 106 2.86 -1.52 14.13
C LYS A 106 4.31 -2.05 14.08
N ASN A 107 5.31 -1.18 13.97
CA ASN A 107 6.73 -1.50 13.88
C ASN A 107 7.09 -2.35 12.65
N VAL A 108 6.32 -2.26 11.55
CA VAL A 108 6.69 -2.93 10.30
C VAL A 108 8.00 -2.30 9.79
N PRO A 109 9.04 -3.09 9.51
CA PRO A 109 10.34 -2.55 9.18
C PRO A 109 10.29 -1.76 7.87
N SER A 110 11.14 -0.73 7.77
CA SER A 110 11.18 0.23 6.64
C SER A 110 9.95 1.16 6.50
N PHE A 111 8.92 1.03 7.35
CA PHE A 111 7.78 1.96 7.33
C PHE A 111 8.04 3.24 8.13
N ARG A 112 7.86 4.36 7.45
CA ARG A 112 7.77 5.71 7.98
C ARG A 112 6.93 6.54 7.02
N VAL A 113 6.33 7.62 7.52
CA VAL A 113 5.68 8.61 6.64
C VAL A 113 6.76 9.28 5.81
N THR A 114 6.66 9.19 4.49
CA THR A 114 7.71 9.66 3.57
C THR A 114 7.15 9.92 2.18
N LYS A 115 7.70 10.95 1.53
CA LYS A 115 7.46 11.28 0.11
C LYS A 115 8.64 10.87 -0.79
N ASN A 116 9.67 10.24 -0.21
CA ASN A 116 10.81 9.76 -0.98
C ASN A 116 10.42 8.55 -1.82
N THR A 117 10.53 8.67 -3.15
CA THR A 117 10.12 7.64 -4.11
C THR A 117 10.79 6.29 -3.86
N HIS A 118 12.08 6.26 -3.52
CA HIS A 118 12.79 5.01 -3.28
C HIS A 118 12.25 4.31 -2.03
N GLU A 119 12.01 5.06 -0.94
CA GLU A 119 11.44 4.49 0.28
C GLU A 119 10.04 3.95 0.06
N ILE A 120 9.19 4.71 -0.66
CA ILE A 120 7.84 4.30 -1.03
C ILE A 120 7.89 3.00 -1.83
N GLN A 121 8.79 2.87 -2.82
CA GLN A 121 8.95 1.64 -3.59
C GLN A 121 9.28 0.42 -2.72
N LEU A 122 10.12 0.56 -1.70
CA LEU A 122 10.41 -0.56 -0.78
C LEU A 122 9.20 -0.88 0.09
N GLN A 123 8.49 0.13 0.59
CA GLN A 123 7.26 -0.07 1.35
C GLN A 123 6.20 -0.80 0.51
N MET A 124 6.07 -0.45 -0.77
CA MET A 124 5.18 -1.13 -1.72
C MET A 124 5.60 -2.59 -1.94
N LEU A 125 6.90 -2.86 -2.15
CA LEU A 125 7.40 -4.24 -2.30
C LEU A 125 7.15 -5.08 -1.04
N ILE A 126 7.27 -4.49 0.15
CA ILE A 126 6.96 -5.17 1.40
C ILE A 126 5.45 -5.48 1.50
N ILE A 127 4.58 -4.53 1.14
CA ILE A 127 3.12 -4.75 1.10
C ILE A 127 2.77 -5.85 0.10
N GLU A 128 3.35 -5.81 -1.10
CA GLU A 128 3.16 -6.82 -2.14
C GLU A 128 3.54 -8.21 -1.64
N PHE A 129 4.72 -8.34 -1.02
CA PHE A 129 5.13 -9.59 -0.40
C PHE A 129 4.12 -10.08 0.65
N ILE A 130 3.67 -9.20 1.55
CA ILE A 130 2.71 -9.57 2.61
C ILE A 130 1.40 -10.08 2.01
N LEU A 131 0.91 -9.44 0.95
CA LEU A 131 -0.32 -9.82 0.25
C LEU A 131 -0.20 -11.15 -0.52
N GLN A 132 1.03 -11.57 -0.85
CA GLN A 132 1.30 -12.86 -1.53
C GLN A 132 1.49 -14.04 -0.55
N LEU A 133 1.44 -13.81 0.76
CA LEU A 133 1.59 -14.87 1.75
C LEU A 133 0.38 -15.82 1.76
N ASP A 134 0.60 -17.04 1.27
CA ASP A 134 -0.38 -18.13 1.22
C ASP A 134 -0.66 -18.80 2.58
N CYS A 135 0.21 -18.57 3.58
CA CYS A 135 0.08 -19.18 4.90
C CYS A 135 -0.92 -18.46 5.82
N PHE A 136 -1.57 -17.40 5.35
CA PHE A 136 -2.64 -16.68 6.02
C PHE A 136 -3.93 -16.71 5.19
N PRO A 137 -5.11 -16.72 5.84
CA PRO A 137 -6.40 -16.83 5.15
C PRO A 137 -6.82 -15.54 4.40
#